data_AF-A0A7C6F3D0-F1
#
_entry.id   AF-A0A7C6F3D0-F1
#
_cell.length_a   1.000
_cell.length_b   1.000
_cell.length_c   1.000
_cell.angle_alpha   90.00
_cell.angle_beta   90.00
_cell.angle_gamma   90.00
#
_symmetry.space_group_name_H-M   'P 1'
#
loop_
_entity.id
_entity.type
_entity.pdbx_description
1 polymer ?
#
loop_
_entity_poly.entity_id
_entity_poly.type
_entity_poly.pdbx_seq_one_letter_code
_entity_poly.pdbx_strand_id
1 'polypeptide(L)'
;MTITQLMILLPCYSLEDFQVSRNDEEAEEILAGLCGLFHPVLIQQTQNVPRWERAYDPPIAPDQAMIVIPECSEKCLPSTWLADLPSGQSIVVRRYRNLAGLWDAVRHLTGQSLDVPHPELIDDFVALGYAYFQVELMTRQLRYMSNLDEVRFRNHTVKAAQALMEGNTDQAKENLQRSFDLLTESREYFYPVQTYLIDLTLTAETTLGPGLKRDLEATKHVNLLTTGHLLRHMAEHYPETLQALKQSLEAGHVNVVGGENDESPVLFCPSRL
;
A
#
# COMPACT_ATOMS: atom_id res chain seq x y z
N MET A 1 21.12 -14.77 -11.11
CA MET A 1 20.32 -14.32 -12.26
C MET A 1 20.11 -12.82 -12.14
N THR A 2 20.23 -12.07 -13.23
CA THR A 2 19.95 -10.63 -13.22
C THR A 2 18.47 -10.41 -13.48
N ILE A 3 17.79 -9.65 -12.62
CA ILE A 3 16.41 -9.22 -12.82
C ILE A 3 16.43 -7.80 -13.39
N THR A 4 15.65 -7.55 -14.44
CA THR A 4 15.49 -6.24 -15.07
C THR A 4 14.03 -5.79 -15.12
N GLN A 5 13.10 -6.68 -14.76
CA GLN A 5 11.66 -6.42 -14.78
C GLN A 5 11.02 -6.81 -13.45
N LEU A 6 10.17 -5.92 -12.94
CA LEU A 6 9.31 -6.17 -11.79
C LEU A 6 7.87 -6.11 -12.28
N MET A 7 7.10 -7.18 -12.08
CA MET A 7 5.69 -7.20 -12.45
C MET A 7 4.81 -7.90 -11.43
N ILE A 8 3.57 -7.44 -11.32
CA ILE A 8 2.50 -8.14 -10.61
C ILE A 8 1.41 -8.57 -11.61
N LEU A 9 0.88 -9.78 -11.44
CA LEU A 9 -0.28 -10.23 -12.21
C LEU A 9 -1.57 -9.87 -11.45
N LEU A 10 -2.39 -8.99 -12.02
CA LEU A 10 -3.66 -8.58 -11.43
C LEU A 10 -4.83 -9.41 -11.99
N PRO A 11 -5.85 -9.72 -11.17
CA PRO A 11 -7.01 -10.54 -11.53
C PRO A 11 -8.01 -9.80 -12.42
N CYS A 12 -7.57 -9.32 -13.58
CA CYS A 12 -8.35 -8.51 -14.53
C CYS A 12 -7.83 -8.61 -15.97
N TYR A 13 -8.66 -8.24 -16.96
CA TYR A 13 -8.26 -8.13 -18.37
C TYR A 13 -7.70 -6.74 -18.69
N SER A 14 -8.09 -5.72 -17.94
CA SER A 14 -7.52 -4.38 -17.94
C SER A 14 -7.66 -3.79 -16.53
N LEU A 15 -7.17 -2.58 -16.28
CA LEU A 15 -7.48 -1.95 -14.99
C LEU A 15 -8.91 -1.40 -14.93
N GLU A 16 -9.64 -1.35 -16.04
CA GLU A 16 -11.02 -0.84 -16.08
C GLU A 16 -12.02 -1.85 -15.52
N ASP A 17 -11.76 -3.15 -15.69
CA ASP A 17 -12.56 -4.24 -15.12
C ASP A 17 -12.01 -4.73 -13.78
N PHE A 18 -10.95 -4.09 -13.25
CA PHE A 18 -10.41 -4.44 -11.94
C PHE A 18 -11.41 -4.11 -10.82
N GLN A 19 -11.91 -5.16 -10.16
CA GLN A 19 -12.85 -5.02 -9.05
C GLN A 19 -12.13 -4.55 -7.78
N VAL A 20 -12.44 -3.33 -7.35
CA VAL A 20 -11.92 -2.73 -6.10
C VAL A 20 -12.64 -3.21 -4.85
N SER A 21 -13.90 -3.65 -4.97
CA SER A 21 -14.64 -4.25 -3.85
C SER A 21 -14.21 -5.70 -3.68
N ARG A 22 -13.35 -5.94 -2.69
CA ARG A 22 -12.79 -7.24 -2.34
C ARG A 22 -12.84 -7.44 -0.83
N ASN A 23 -12.71 -8.69 -0.38
CA ASN A 23 -12.52 -8.96 1.03
C ASN A 23 -11.13 -8.46 1.50
N ASP A 24 -10.98 -8.31 2.82
CA ASP A 24 -9.77 -7.74 3.41
C ASP A 24 -8.50 -8.53 3.07
N GLU A 25 -8.59 -9.87 2.98
CA GLU A 25 -7.42 -10.72 2.71
C GLU A 25 -6.91 -10.54 1.27
N GLU A 26 -7.83 -10.52 0.29
CA GLU A 26 -7.48 -10.25 -1.11
C GLU A 26 -6.97 -8.82 -1.31
N ALA A 27 -7.58 -7.85 -0.62
CA ALA A 27 -7.15 -6.45 -0.69
C ALA A 27 -5.73 -6.28 -0.13
N GLU A 28 -5.46 -6.86 1.04
CA GLU A 28 -4.14 -6.84 1.69
C GLU A 28 -3.08 -7.47 0.79
N GLU A 29 -3.39 -8.62 0.19
CA GLU A 29 -2.47 -9.35 -0.69
C GLU A 29 -2.16 -8.58 -1.98
N ILE A 30 -3.17 -8.05 -2.67
CA ILE A 30 -2.96 -7.28 -3.91
C ILE A 30 -2.13 -6.03 -3.62
N LEU A 31 -2.48 -5.29 -2.56
CA LEU A 31 -1.78 -4.06 -2.18
C LEU A 31 -0.34 -4.37 -1.74
N ALA A 32 -0.13 -5.42 -0.96
CA ALA A 32 1.20 -5.87 -0.58
C ALA A 32 2.05 -6.22 -1.80
N GLY A 33 1.51 -7.00 -2.74
CA GLY A 33 2.20 -7.42 -3.94
C GLY A 33 2.63 -6.24 -4.81
N LEU A 34 1.70 -5.32 -5.06
CA LEU A 34 1.94 -4.18 -5.95
C LEU A 34 2.86 -3.15 -5.29
N CYS A 35 2.52 -2.70 -4.07
CA CYS A 35 3.26 -1.64 -3.39
C CYS A 35 4.60 -2.15 -2.87
N GLY A 36 4.70 -3.42 -2.48
CA GLY A 36 5.93 -4.02 -1.99
C GLY A 36 6.99 -4.19 -3.08
N LEU A 37 6.62 -4.24 -4.36
CA LEU A 37 7.57 -4.19 -5.48
C LEU A 37 8.27 -2.83 -5.61
N PHE A 38 7.71 -1.76 -5.04
CA PHE A 38 8.37 -0.45 -4.99
C PHE A 38 9.48 -0.39 -3.95
N HIS A 39 9.88 -1.51 -3.33
CA HIS A 39 11.00 -1.53 -2.40
C HIS A 39 12.28 -0.94 -3.04
N PRO A 40 13.00 -0.02 -2.36
CA PRO A 40 14.13 0.71 -2.97
C PRO A 40 15.20 -0.19 -3.56
N VAL A 41 15.55 -1.28 -2.86
CA VAL A 41 16.53 -2.26 -3.35
C VAL A 41 16.08 -2.88 -4.68
N LEU A 42 14.80 -3.24 -4.83
CA LEU A 42 14.31 -3.85 -6.07
C LEU A 42 14.35 -2.86 -7.24
N ILE A 43 13.95 -1.62 -7.00
CA ILE A 43 14.01 -0.53 -8.00
C ILE A 43 15.45 -0.26 -8.41
N GLN A 44 16.36 -0.14 -7.43
CA GLN A 44 17.77 0.16 -7.69
C GLN A 44 18.42 -0.97 -8.51
N GLN A 45 18.10 -2.22 -8.24
CA GLN A 45 18.70 -3.33 -8.96
C GLN A 45 18.18 -3.47 -10.39
N THR A 46 16.88 -3.31 -10.56
CA THR A 46 16.25 -3.45 -11.88
C THR A 46 16.40 -2.22 -12.75
N GLN A 47 16.75 -1.06 -12.15
CA GLN A 47 16.77 0.25 -12.81
C GLN A 47 15.42 0.56 -13.49
N ASN A 48 14.34 0.03 -12.91
CA ASN A 48 13.02 0.08 -13.47
C ASN A 48 11.96 0.21 -12.36
N VAL A 49 10.75 0.56 -12.75
CA VAL A 49 9.60 0.62 -11.84
C VAL A 49 8.71 -0.60 -12.03
N PRO A 50 7.99 -1.04 -10.97
CA PRO A 50 7.03 -2.12 -11.09
C PRO A 50 5.92 -1.79 -12.08
N ARG A 51 5.50 -2.79 -12.85
CA ARG A 51 4.31 -2.71 -13.70
C ARG A 51 3.29 -3.77 -13.31
N TRP A 52 2.04 -3.55 -13.68
CA TRP A 52 1.02 -4.59 -13.60
C TRP A 52 0.86 -5.27 -14.95
N GLU A 53 0.45 -6.53 -14.93
CA GLU A 53 0.11 -7.34 -16.10
C GLU A 53 -1.19 -8.10 -15.82
N ARG A 54 -1.83 -8.59 -16.88
CA ARG A 54 -3.13 -9.26 -16.82
C ARG A 54 -2.96 -10.70 -16.39
N ALA A 55 -3.66 -11.16 -15.37
CA ALA A 55 -3.62 -12.58 -15.00
C ALA A 55 -4.34 -13.48 -16.02
N TYR A 56 -5.38 -12.98 -16.70
CA TYR A 56 -6.11 -13.78 -17.70
C TYR A 56 -5.38 -13.96 -19.03
N ASP A 57 -4.45 -13.06 -19.35
CA ASP A 57 -3.61 -13.09 -20.56
C ASP A 57 -2.18 -12.68 -20.20
N PRO A 58 -1.48 -13.51 -19.42
CA PRO A 58 -0.18 -13.16 -18.86
C PRO A 58 0.92 -13.18 -19.94
N PRO A 59 2.03 -12.45 -19.75
CA PRO A 59 3.10 -12.37 -20.73
C PRO A 59 3.64 -13.73 -21.16
N ILE A 60 3.90 -13.91 -22.45
CA ILE A 60 4.51 -15.13 -22.99
C ILE A 60 6.03 -15.06 -22.79
N ALA A 61 6.59 -16.07 -22.12
CA ALA A 61 8.02 -16.23 -21.88
C ALA A 61 8.71 -14.95 -21.32
N PRO A 62 8.26 -14.44 -20.16
CA PRO A 62 8.94 -13.32 -19.52
C PRO A 62 10.39 -13.69 -19.18
N ASP A 63 11.32 -12.81 -19.56
CA ASP A 63 12.76 -12.98 -19.33
C ASP A 63 13.26 -11.94 -18.33
N GLN A 64 14.18 -12.37 -17.47
CA GLN A 64 14.78 -11.56 -16.40
C GLN A 64 13.75 -10.84 -15.51
N ALA A 65 12.63 -11.52 -15.22
CA ALA A 65 11.50 -10.94 -14.52
C ALA A 65 11.33 -11.50 -13.10
N MET A 66 11.03 -10.62 -12.15
CA MET A 66 10.39 -10.98 -10.89
C MET A 66 8.89 -10.79 -11.06
N ILE A 67 8.13 -11.88 -10.90
CA ILE A 67 6.70 -11.95 -11.13
C ILE A 67 6.02 -12.24 -9.80
N VAL A 68 5.29 -11.26 -9.30
CA VAL A 68 4.48 -11.38 -8.09
C VAL A 68 3.07 -11.80 -8.49
N ILE A 69 2.57 -12.87 -7.87
CA ILE A 69 1.26 -13.43 -8.17
C ILE A 69 0.47 -13.52 -6.85
N PRO A 70 -0.50 -12.62 -6.64
CA PRO A 70 -1.52 -12.79 -5.61
C PRO A 70 -2.25 -14.13 -5.77
N GLU A 71 -2.59 -14.81 -4.68
CA GLU A 71 -3.41 -16.02 -4.68
C GLU A 71 -4.74 -15.81 -5.42
N CYS A 72 -5.36 -14.64 -5.28
CA CYS A 72 -6.59 -14.32 -6.01
C CYS A 72 -6.38 -14.26 -7.54
N SER A 73 -5.18 -13.88 -8.00
CA SER A 73 -4.81 -13.85 -9.42
C SER A 73 -4.46 -15.21 -9.97
N GLU A 74 -3.99 -16.14 -9.13
CA GLU A 74 -3.55 -17.46 -9.58
C GLU A 74 -4.67 -18.25 -10.26
N LYS A 75 -5.90 -18.12 -9.75
CA LYS A 75 -7.10 -18.76 -10.32
C LYS A 75 -7.47 -18.24 -11.71
N CYS A 76 -6.97 -17.06 -12.10
CA CYS A 76 -7.21 -16.45 -13.39
C CYS A 76 -6.19 -16.89 -14.45
N LEU A 77 -5.07 -17.49 -14.04
CA LEU A 77 -3.99 -17.86 -14.96
C LEU A 77 -4.39 -19.05 -15.85
N PRO A 78 -3.93 -19.07 -17.12
CA PRO A 78 -3.99 -20.27 -17.94
C PRO A 78 -3.29 -21.44 -17.25
N SER A 79 -3.90 -22.63 -17.27
CA SER A 79 -3.48 -23.78 -16.46
C SER A 79 -2.04 -24.25 -16.67
N THR A 80 -1.47 -24.03 -17.86
CA THR A 80 -0.09 -24.43 -18.18
C THR A 80 0.92 -23.29 -18.02
N TRP A 81 0.48 -22.04 -17.89
CA TRP A 81 1.36 -20.87 -18.00
C TRP A 81 2.53 -20.91 -17.00
N LEU A 82 2.26 -21.24 -15.73
CA LEU A 82 3.31 -21.37 -14.71
C LEU A 82 4.30 -22.51 -15.02
N ALA A 83 3.83 -23.62 -15.59
CA ALA A 83 4.66 -24.76 -15.94
C ALA A 83 5.47 -24.52 -17.22
N ASP A 84 4.96 -23.67 -18.11
CA ASP A 84 5.58 -23.29 -19.38
C ASP A 84 6.61 -22.16 -19.24
N LEU A 85 6.75 -21.57 -18.03
CA LEU A 85 7.76 -20.54 -17.78
C LEU A 85 9.17 -21.09 -18.02
N PRO A 86 10.02 -20.39 -18.78
CA PRO A 86 11.38 -20.84 -19.03
C PRO A 86 12.19 -20.98 -17.73
N SER A 87 12.73 -22.18 -17.50
CA SER A 87 13.54 -22.48 -16.32
C SER A 87 14.70 -21.51 -16.18
N GLY A 88 14.77 -20.83 -15.02
CA GLY A 88 15.88 -19.94 -14.69
C GLY A 88 15.90 -18.62 -15.45
N GLN A 89 14.78 -18.18 -16.03
CA GLN A 89 14.63 -16.84 -16.60
C GLN A 89 13.80 -15.89 -15.72
N SER A 90 12.92 -16.42 -14.88
CA SER A 90 12.03 -15.63 -14.02
C SER A 90 12.01 -16.13 -12.58
N ILE A 91 11.78 -15.22 -11.63
CA ILE A 91 11.51 -15.52 -10.22
C ILE A 91 10.03 -15.30 -9.97
N VAL A 92 9.33 -16.34 -9.55
CA VAL A 92 7.90 -16.27 -9.26
C VAL A 92 7.70 -16.21 -7.74
N VAL A 93 7.13 -15.10 -7.27
CA VAL A 93 6.83 -14.85 -5.86
C VAL A 93 5.34 -15.07 -5.63
N ARG A 94 5.02 -16.02 -4.75
CA ARG A 94 3.66 -16.49 -4.43
C ARG A 94 3.56 -16.75 -2.94
N ARG A 95 2.33 -16.92 -2.43
CA ARG A 95 2.05 -17.33 -1.04
C ARG A 95 2.56 -16.32 -0.01
N TYR A 96 2.20 -15.06 -0.20
CA TYR A 96 2.43 -13.98 0.75
C TYR A 96 1.09 -13.35 1.11
N ARG A 97 0.95 -12.79 2.31
CA ARG A 97 -0.30 -12.14 2.76
C ARG A 97 -0.19 -10.62 2.83
N ASN A 98 0.96 -10.15 3.30
CA ASN A 98 1.23 -8.74 3.59
C ASN A 98 2.63 -8.36 3.12
N LEU A 99 3.00 -7.07 3.27
CA LEU A 99 4.30 -6.55 2.82
C LEU A 99 5.49 -7.32 3.42
N ALA A 100 5.45 -7.59 4.72
CA ALA A 100 6.51 -8.35 5.38
C ALA A 100 6.66 -9.76 4.78
N GLY A 101 5.55 -10.47 4.61
CA GLY A 101 5.52 -11.80 4.00
C GLY A 101 5.98 -11.79 2.55
N LEU A 102 5.66 -10.75 1.77
CA LEU A 102 6.17 -10.61 0.40
C LEU A 102 7.69 -10.46 0.41
N TRP A 103 8.22 -9.55 1.23
CA TRP A 103 9.65 -9.31 1.31
C TRP A 103 10.42 -10.52 1.87
N ASP A 104 9.83 -11.28 2.79
CA ASP A 104 10.37 -12.57 3.24
C ASP A 104 10.43 -13.59 2.10
N ALA A 105 9.36 -13.72 1.31
CA ALA A 105 9.33 -14.60 0.15
C ALA A 105 10.38 -14.19 -0.90
N VAL A 106 10.53 -12.88 -1.15
CA VAL A 106 11.59 -12.35 -2.02
C VAL A 106 12.97 -12.71 -1.49
N ARG A 107 13.28 -12.44 -0.21
CA ARG A 107 14.56 -12.80 0.41
C ARG A 107 14.88 -14.28 0.28
N HIS A 108 13.89 -15.15 0.55
CA HIS A 108 14.05 -16.59 0.47
C HIS A 108 14.34 -17.07 -0.96
N LEU A 109 13.66 -16.51 -1.96
CA LEU A 109 13.81 -16.92 -3.36
C LEU A 109 15.08 -16.38 -4.02
N THR A 110 15.51 -15.16 -3.66
CA THR A 110 16.67 -14.50 -4.29
C THR A 110 17.96 -14.66 -3.50
N GLY A 111 17.89 -14.98 -2.21
CA GLY A 111 19.02 -14.97 -1.28
C GLY A 111 19.56 -13.56 -0.99
N GLN A 112 18.82 -12.53 -1.38
CA GLN A 112 19.27 -11.16 -1.36
C GLN A 112 18.78 -10.42 -0.12
N SER A 113 19.66 -9.58 0.47
CA SER A 113 19.21 -8.64 1.50
C SER A 113 18.35 -7.52 0.90
N LEU A 114 17.37 -7.07 1.69
CA LEU A 114 16.53 -5.92 1.41
C LEU A 114 16.83 -4.76 2.40
N ASP A 115 18.03 -4.75 2.99
CA ASP A 115 18.47 -3.68 3.88
C ASP A 115 18.73 -2.38 3.11
N VAL A 116 18.38 -1.25 3.73
CA VAL A 116 18.63 0.10 3.20
C VAL A 116 19.22 0.99 4.32
N PRO A 117 20.03 2.03 3.99
CA PRO A 117 20.63 2.91 5.00
C PRO A 117 19.62 3.67 5.88
N HIS A 118 18.44 3.98 5.34
CA HIS A 118 17.35 4.72 6.01
C HIS A 118 16.03 3.96 5.84
N PRO A 119 15.74 2.95 6.68
CA PRO A 119 14.56 2.08 6.54
C PRO A 119 13.23 2.83 6.57
N GLU A 120 13.17 3.97 7.25
CA GLU A 120 11.99 4.83 7.30
C GLU A 120 11.53 5.32 5.91
N LEU A 121 12.45 5.42 4.94
CA LEU A 121 12.10 5.82 3.58
C LEU A 121 11.45 4.68 2.78
N ILE A 122 11.49 3.43 3.25
CA ILE A 122 10.77 2.32 2.58
C ILE A 122 9.28 2.66 2.51
N ASP A 123 8.72 3.25 3.56
CA ASP A 123 7.31 3.60 3.63
C ASP A 123 6.93 4.63 2.54
N ASP A 124 7.80 5.61 2.26
CA ASP A 124 7.58 6.60 1.19
C ASP A 124 7.56 5.94 -0.21
N PHE A 125 8.41 4.93 -0.43
CA PHE A 125 8.42 4.16 -1.68
C PHE A 125 7.18 3.27 -1.82
N VAL A 126 6.76 2.62 -0.74
CA VAL A 126 5.51 1.84 -0.72
C VAL A 126 4.31 2.76 -0.97
N ALA A 127 4.29 3.95 -0.36
CA ALA A 127 3.27 4.97 -0.58
C ALA A 127 3.28 5.48 -2.03
N LEU A 128 4.46 5.62 -2.66
CA LEU A 128 4.57 5.95 -4.08
C LEU A 128 3.93 4.88 -4.96
N GLY A 129 4.15 3.60 -4.65
CA GLY A 129 3.50 2.49 -5.35
C GLY A 129 1.98 2.50 -5.21
N TYR A 130 1.47 2.81 -4.02
CA TYR A 130 0.04 2.98 -3.80
C TYR A 130 -0.53 4.16 -4.60
N ALA A 131 0.11 5.33 -4.54
CA ALA A 131 -0.32 6.52 -5.28
C ALA A 131 -0.31 6.29 -6.80
N TYR A 132 0.73 5.63 -7.31
CA TYR A 132 0.81 5.21 -8.72
C TYR A 132 -0.40 4.35 -9.11
N PHE A 133 -0.75 3.36 -8.29
CA PHE A 133 -1.90 2.51 -8.56
C PHE A 133 -3.23 3.26 -8.57
N GLN A 134 -3.43 4.17 -7.61
CA GLN A 134 -4.65 4.98 -7.55
C GLN A 134 -4.78 5.85 -8.81
N VAL A 135 -3.69 6.46 -9.27
CA VAL A 135 -3.69 7.27 -10.50
C VAL A 135 -3.97 6.39 -11.73
N GLU A 136 -3.37 5.20 -11.84
CA GLU A 136 -3.65 4.26 -12.94
C GLU A 136 -5.13 3.82 -12.97
N LEU A 137 -5.72 3.50 -11.81
CA LEU A 137 -7.14 3.15 -11.71
C LEU A 137 -8.04 4.33 -12.13
N MET A 138 -7.79 5.52 -11.57
CA MET A 138 -8.60 6.71 -11.85
C MET A 138 -8.55 7.12 -13.32
N THR A 139 -7.35 7.22 -13.91
CA THR A 139 -7.17 7.71 -15.28
C THR A 139 -7.81 6.77 -16.31
N ARG A 140 -7.72 5.46 -16.09
CA ARG A 140 -8.29 4.45 -16.99
C ARG A 140 -9.81 4.37 -16.90
N GLN A 141 -10.40 4.51 -15.71
CA GLN A 141 -11.86 4.63 -15.57
C GLN A 141 -12.43 5.87 -16.28
N LEU A 142 -11.67 6.96 -16.38
CA LEU A 142 -12.15 8.20 -17.01
C LEU A 142 -11.97 8.22 -18.53
N ARG A 143 -10.88 7.67 -19.08
CA ARG A 143 -10.48 7.90 -20.48
C ARG A 143 -9.75 6.75 -21.19
N TYR A 144 -9.73 5.53 -20.65
CA TYR A 144 -9.09 4.35 -21.28
C TYR A 144 -7.57 4.46 -21.51
N MET A 145 -6.89 5.51 -21.02
CA MET A 145 -5.45 5.75 -21.20
C MET A 145 -4.84 6.53 -20.02
N SER A 146 -3.60 6.18 -19.65
CA SER A 146 -2.77 6.94 -18.71
C SER A 146 -2.06 8.07 -19.44
N ASN A 147 -1.91 9.22 -18.78
CA ASN A 147 -1.14 10.37 -19.27
C ASN A 147 0.16 10.58 -18.48
N LEU A 148 0.51 9.66 -17.59
CA LEU A 148 1.73 9.75 -16.81
C LEU A 148 2.96 9.74 -17.73
N ASP A 149 3.90 10.66 -17.51
CA ASP A 149 5.23 10.58 -18.13
C ASP A 149 6.01 9.43 -17.46
N GLU A 150 5.78 8.21 -17.95
CA GLU A 150 6.39 6.98 -17.41
C GLU A 150 7.92 7.05 -17.41
N VAL A 151 8.52 7.74 -18.40
CA VAL A 151 9.98 7.87 -18.51
C VAL A 151 10.51 8.73 -17.38
N ARG A 152 9.92 9.92 -17.16
CA ARG A 152 10.34 10.79 -16.04
C ARG A 152 10.04 10.16 -14.69
N PHE A 153 8.87 9.54 -14.55
CA PHE A 153 8.47 8.86 -13.32
C PHE A 153 9.47 7.76 -12.95
N ARG A 154 9.80 6.89 -13.92
CA ARG A 154 10.84 5.87 -13.73
C ARG A 154 12.18 6.50 -13.38
N ASN A 155 12.62 7.51 -14.11
CA ASN A 155 13.92 8.13 -13.89
C ASN A 155 14.05 8.73 -12.49
N HIS A 156 13.04 9.43 -11.99
CA HIS A 156 13.05 9.99 -10.63
C HIS A 156 12.96 8.91 -9.56
N THR A 157 12.09 7.91 -9.75
CA THR A 157 11.95 6.79 -8.81
C THR A 157 13.27 5.99 -8.68
N VAL A 158 13.95 5.73 -9.79
CA VAL A 158 15.25 5.05 -9.81
C VAL A 158 16.34 5.91 -9.17
N LYS A 159 16.39 7.21 -9.48
CA LYS A 159 17.34 8.15 -8.83
C LYS A 159 17.12 8.24 -7.33
N ALA A 160 15.87 8.22 -6.87
CA ALA A 160 15.55 8.19 -5.46
C ALA A 160 16.11 6.92 -4.79
N ALA A 161 15.86 5.75 -5.40
CA ALA A 161 16.33 4.48 -4.87
C ALA A 161 17.86 4.43 -4.83
N GLN A 162 18.53 4.88 -5.90
CA GLN A 162 19.98 4.98 -5.95
C GLN A 162 20.53 5.91 -4.87
N ALA A 163 19.99 7.12 -4.74
CA ALA A 163 20.43 8.08 -3.73
C ALA A 163 20.26 7.53 -2.31
N LEU A 164 19.17 6.81 -2.03
CA LEU A 164 18.97 6.11 -0.76
C LEU A 164 20.04 5.04 -0.51
N MET A 165 20.36 4.22 -1.52
CA MET A 165 21.41 3.20 -1.39
C MET A 165 22.81 3.81 -1.19
N GLU A 166 23.04 5.03 -1.70
CA GLU A 166 24.28 5.79 -1.50
C GLU A 166 24.31 6.55 -0.15
N GLY A 167 23.24 6.52 0.64
CA GLY A 167 23.10 7.25 1.91
C GLY A 167 22.79 8.75 1.73
N ASN A 168 22.46 9.20 0.53
CA ASN A 168 22.12 10.58 0.19
C ASN A 168 20.61 10.84 0.42
N THR A 169 20.19 10.86 1.68
CA THR A 169 18.78 10.93 2.10
C THR A 169 18.03 12.14 1.55
N ASP A 170 18.65 13.32 1.55
CA ASP A 170 18.01 14.54 1.03
C ASP A 170 17.72 14.43 -0.47
N GLN A 171 18.65 13.85 -1.23
CA GLN A 171 18.48 13.63 -2.66
C GLN A 171 17.47 12.51 -2.95
N ALA A 172 17.39 11.50 -2.08
CA ALA A 172 16.36 10.47 -2.16
C ALA A 172 14.96 11.09 -2.01
N LYS A 173 14.76 11.91 -0.97
CA LYS A 173 13.51 12.64 -0.72
C LYS A 173 13.16 13.60 -1.85
N GLU A 174 14.13 14.35 -2.37
CA GLU A 174 13.90 15.26 -3.50
C GLU A 174 13.41 14.52 -4.76
N ASN A 175 14.00 13.36 -5.07
CA ASN A 175 13.57 12.57 -6.23
C ASN A 175 12.24 11.82 -5.98
N LEU A 176 11.95 11.40 -4.74
CA LEU A 176 10.64 10.89 -4.37
C LEU A 176 9.56 11.97 -4.56
N GLN A 177 9.80 13.19 -4.06
CA GLN A 177 8.88 14.31 -4.24
C GLN A 177 8.58 14.56 -5.71
N ARG A 178 9.60 14.62 -6.57
CA ARG A 178 9.42 14.77 -8.03
C ARG A 178 8.60 13.63 -8.64
N SER A 179 8.69 12.42 -8.10
CA SER A 179 7.89 11.28 -8.56
C SER A 179 6.41 11.44 -8.15
N PHE A 180 6.14 11.93 -6.94
CA PHE A 180 4.78 12.28 -6.49
C PHE A 180 4.19 13.48 -7.25
N ASP A 181 5.02 14.46 -7.60
CA ASP A 181 4.59 15.63 -8.40
C ASP A 181 4.09 15.17 -9.78
N LEU A 182 4.80 14.25 -10.43
CA LEU A 182 4.36 13.68 -11.72
C LEU A 182 3.03 12.92 -11.62
N LEU A 183 2.81 12.18 -10.53
CA LEU A 183 1.52 11.52 -10.27
C LEU A 183 0.41 12.55 -10.04
N THR A 184 0.72 13.65 -9.35
CA THR A 184 -0.21 14.75 -9.12
C THR A 184 -0.57 15.45 -10.43
N GLU A 185 0.41 15.79 -11.26
CA GLU A 185 0.21 16.37 -12.60
C GLU A 185 -0.67 15.45 -13.47
N SER A 186 -0.38 14.14 -13.47
CA SER A 186 -1.16 13.13 -14.18
C SER A 186 -2.62 13.11 -13.73
N ARG A 187 -2.86 13.08 -12.42
CA ARG A 187 -4.21 13.13 -11.83
C ARG A 187 -4.93 14.43 -12.18
N GLU A 188 -4.30 15.58 -11.96
CA GLU A 188 -4.92 16.90 -12.09
C GLU A 188 -5.35 17.22 -13.52
N TYR A 189 -4.66 16.66 -14.51
CA TYR A 189 -5.08 16.77 -15.91
C TYR A 189 -6.51 16.27 -16.14
N PHE A 190 -6.95 15.23 -15.41
CA PHE A 190 -8.29 14.65 -15.54
C PHE A 190 -9.23 14.97 -14.39
N TYR A 191 -8.68 15.17 -13.18
CA TYR A 191 -9.43 15.41 -11.96
C TYR A 191 -8.69 16.44 -11.07
N PRO A 192 -8.86 17.74 -11.33
CA PRO A 192 -8.15 18.82 -10.63
C PRO A 192 -8.80 19.20 -9.28
N VAL A 193 -9.67 18.35 -8.73
CA VAL A 193 -10.34 18.64 -7.47
C VAL A 193 -9.40 18.37 -6.30
N GLN A 194 -9.35 19.31 -5.36
CA GLN A 194 -8.61 19.13 -4.12
C GLN A 194 -9.12 17.88 -3.40
N THR A 195 -8.18 16.98 -3.11
CA THR A 195 -8.46 15.72 -2.41
C THR A 195 -7.82 15.79 -1.04
N TYR A 196 -8.60 15.45 -0.02
CA TYR A 196 -8.14 15.37 1.36
C TYR A 196 -8.18 13.90 1.78
N LEU A 197 -7.09 13.42 2.37
CA LEU A 197 -7.06 12.12 3.03
C LEU A 197 -7.37 12.33 4.51
N ILE A 198 -8.34 11.58 5.01
CA ILE A 198 -8.67 11.55 6.43
C ILE A 198 -8.39 10.11 6.88
N ASP A 199 -7.46 9.98 7.81
CA ASP A 199 -7.18 8.72 8.49
C ASP A 199 -8.00 8.68 9.79
N LEU A 200 -8.84 7.65 9.94
CA LEU A 200 -9.71 7.45 11.10
C LEU A 200 -9.73 5.96 11.47
N THR A 201 -9.49 5.68 12.74
CA THR A 201 -9.74 4.38 13.35
C THR A 201 -11.10 4.42 14.04
N LEU A 202 -12.06 3.70 13.49
CA LEU A 202 -13.42 3.67 14.01
C LEU A 202 -13.54 2.66 15.16
N THR A 203 -14.25 3.05 16.23
CA THR A 203 -14.53 2.16 17.35
C THR A 203 -15.99 1.70 17.35
N ALA A 204 -16.19 0.46 17.75
CA ALA A 204 -17.49 -0.15 18.02
C ALA A 204 -17.34 -1.06 19.25
N GLU A 205 -18.44 -1.45 19.90
CA GLU A 205 -18.39 -2.29 21.10
C GLU A 205 -17.58 -3.58 20.89
N THR A 206 -17.64 -4.15 19.69
CA THR A 206 -16.92 -5.37 19.30
C THR A 206 -15.42 -5.18 19.06
N THR A 207 -14.94 -3.94 18.94
CA THR A 207 -13.54 -3.62 18.60
C THR A 207 -12.74 -3.05 19.77
N LEU A 208 -13.34 -2.78 20.92
CA LEU A 208 -12.68 -2.17 22.10
C LEU A 208 -11.70 -3.10 22.84
N GLY A 209 -11.61 -4.36 22.44
CA GLY A 209 -10.87 -5.40 23.13
C GLY A 209 -9.36 -5.43 22.83
N PRO A 210 -8.72 -6.61 22.95
CA PRO A 210 -7.27 -6.78 22.79
C PRO A 210 -6.71 -6.43 21.39
N GLY A 211 -7.57 -6.34 20.37
CA GLY A 211 -7.17 -5.86 19.04
C GLY A 211 -6.74 -4.40 19.09
N LEU A 212 -7.67 -3.53 19.50
CA LEU A 212 -7.39 -2.10 19.66
C LEU A 212 -6.24 -1.82 20.62
N LYS A 213 -6.11 -2.59 21.72
CA LYS A 213 -4.96 -2.45 22.64
C LYS A 213 -3.63 -2.62 21.90
N ARG A 214 -3.49 -3.66 21.07
CA ARG A 214 -2.26 -3.89 20.29
C ARG A 214 -2.00 -2.76 19.31
N ASP A 215 -3.04 -2.21 18.70
CA ASP A 215 -2.90 -1.09 17.76
C ASP A 215 -2.47 0.21 18.45
N LEU A 216 -2.97 0.46 19.67
CA LEU A 216 -2.57 1.61 20.50
C LEU A 216 -1.14 1.48 21.05
N GLU A 217 -0.68 0.25 21.28
CA GLU A 217 0.68 -0.06 21.74
C GLU A 217 1.70 -0.10 20.59
N ALA A 218 1.25 -0.39 19.36
CA ALA A 218 2.05 -0.19 18.18
C ALA A 218 2.27 1.31 17.99
N THR A 219 3.53 1.77 17.95
CA THR A 219 3.97 3.18 17.90
C THR A 219 3.57 3.96 16.63
N LYS A 220 2.49 3.57 15.96
CA LYS A 220 1.89 4.27 14.83
C LYS A 220 1.00 5.39 15.33
N HIS A 221 0.85 6.44 14.53
CA HIS A 221 -0.13 7.48 14.80
C HIS A 221 -1.55 6.95 14.57
N VAL A 222 -2.44 7.08 15.56
CA VAL A 222 -3.83 6.59 15.47
C VAL A 222 -4.79 7.75 15.71
N ASN A 223 -5.71 7.96 14.76
CA ASN A 223 -6.76 8.96 14.88
C ASN A 223 -8.08 8.27 15.26
N LEU A 224 -8.33 8.08 16.55
CA LEU A 224 -9.42 7.28 17.07
C LEU A 224 -10.74 8.06 17.09
N LEU A 225 -11.70 7.68 16.24
CA LEU A 225 -13.07 8.19 16.31
C LEU A 225 -13.88 7.33 17.30
N THR A 226 -14.29 7.95 18.41
CA THR A 226 -14.98 7.24 19.49
C THR A 226 -15.98 8.13 20.23
N THR A 227 -17.07 7.52 20.71
CA THR A 227 -18.13 8.22 21.46
C THR A 227 -17.90 8.15 22.97
N GLY A 228 -18.59 9.03 23.71
CA GLY A 228 -18.58 9.00 25.17
C GLY A 228 -19.11 7.68 25.77
N HIS A 229 -20.11 7.06 25.13
CA HIS A 229 -20.63 5.73 25.49
C HIS A 229 -19.55 4.65 25.32
N LEU A 230 -18.86 4.61 24.18
CA LEU A 230 -17.83 3.59 23.92
C LEU A 230 -16.63 3.72 24.87
N LEU A 231 -16.24 4.95 25.24
CA LEU A 231 -15.19 5.16 26.25
C LEU A 231 -15.60 4.64 27.64
N ARG A 232 -16.86 4.82 28.05
CA ARG A 232 -17.38 4.27 29.30
C ARG A 232 -17.45 2.75 29.25
N HIS A 233 -17.97 2.20 28.15
CA HIS A 233 -17.98 0.76 27.93
C HIS A 233 -16.57 0.16 27.97
N MET A 234 -15.58 0.84 27.36
CA MET A 234 -14.17 0.49 27.42
C MET A 234 -13.63 0.53 28.85
N ALA A 235 -13.99 1.54 29.64
CA ALA A 235 -13.57 1.64 31.04
C ALA A 235 -14.09 0.49 31.90
N GLU A 236 -15.33 0.05 31.67
CA GLU A 236 -15.98 -1.01 32.44
C GLU A 236 -15.51 -2.41 32.04
N HIS A 237 -15.38 -2.67 30.73
CA HIS A 237 -15.17 -4.03 30.20
C HIS A 237 -13.73 -4.28 29.71
N TYR A 238 -12.99 -3.23 29.34
CA TYR A 238 -11.65 -3.31 28.77
C TYR A 238 -10.68 -2.30 29.41
N PRO A 239 -10.51 -2.33 30.76
CA PRO A 239 -9.73 -1.32 31.47
C PRO A 239 -8.26 -1.26 31.03
N GLU A 240 -7.69 -2.37 30.58
CA GLU A 240 -6.33 -2.41 30.03
C GLU A 240 -6.23 -1.65 28.69
N THR A 241 -7.22 -1.76 27.81
CA THR A 241 -7.26 -1.01 26.55
C THR A 241 -7.38 0.49 26.84
N LEU A 242 -8.22 0.88 27.81
CA LEU A 242 -8.33 2.28 28.22
C LEU A 242 -7.01 2.82 28.80
N GLN A 243 -6.29 2.00 29.56
CA GLN A 243 -5.00 2.38 30.10
C GLN A 243 -3.97 2.59 28.98
N ALA A 244 -3.93 1.71 27.99
CA ALA A 244 -3.09 1.88 26.81
C ALA A 244 -3.45 3.16 26.03
N LEU A 245 -4.76 3.42 25.83
CA LEU A 245 -5.23 4.65 25.18
C LEU A 245 -4.72 5.91 25.89
N LYS A 246 -4.82 5.96 27.24
CA LYS A 246 -4.33 7.10 28.03
C LYS A 246 -2.82 7.28 27.87
N GLN A 247 -2.05 6.20 27.93
CA GLN A 247 -0.59 6.25 27.76
C GLN A 247 -0.20 6.75 26.37
N SER A 248 -0.88 6.25 25.32
CA SER A 248 -0.58 6.65 23.95
C SER A 248 -1.05 8.08 23.62
N LEU A 249 -2.09 8.58 24.29
CA LEU A 249 -2.48 10.01 24.27
C LEU A 249 -1.42 10.89 24.92
N GLU A 250 -0.92 10.52 26.10
CA GLU A 250 0.15 11.25 26.79
C GLU A 250 1.45 11.27 25.98
N ALA A 251 1.74 10.19 25.26
CA ALA A 251 2.89 10.09 24.36
C ALA A 251 2.71 10.83 23.01
N GLY A 252 1.51 11.32 22.69
CA GLY A 252 1.22 12.01 21.43
C GLY A 252 1.13 11.11 20.20
N HIS A 253 0.98 9.79 20.40
CA HIS A 253 0.81 8.84 19.31
C HIS A 253 -0.67 8.65 18.93
N VAL A 254 -1.59 8.99 19.82
CA VAL A 254 -3.03 8.87 19.54
C VAL A 254 -3.70 10.25 19.62
N ASN A 255 -4.58 10.52 18.67
CA ASN A 255 -5.54 11.61 18.75
C ASN A 255 -6.94 11.01 18.89
N VAL A 256 -7.72 11.52 19.84
CA VAL A 256 -9.16 11.18 19.91
C VAL A 256 -9.92 12.22 19.09
N VAL A 257 -10.55 11.75 18.03
CA VAL A 257 -11.54 12.52 17.27
C VAL A 257 -12.87 12.32 18.01
N GLY A 258 -13.32 13.37 18.69
CA GLY A 258 -14.54 13.33 19.50
C GLY A 258 -15.83 13.37 18.68
N GLY A 259 -16.92 13.01 19.34
CA GLY A 259 -18.29 13.09 18.83
C GLY A 259 -19.28 13.29 19.99
N GLU A 260 -20.56 13.02 19.76
CA GLU A 260 -21.57 13.04 20.81
C GLU A 260 -21.36 11.91 21.83
N ASN A 261 -22.13 11.93 22.92
CA ASN A 261 -22.12 10.81 23.86
C ASN A 261 -22.57 9.50 23.16
N ASP A 262 -23.55 9.60 22.28
CA ASP A 262 -24.10 8.54 21.45
C ASP A 262 -24.21 9.09 20.02
N GLU A 263 -23.92 8.28 18.99
CA GLU A 263 -24.10 8.69 17.59
C GLU A 263 -25.58 8.97 17.32
N SER A 264 -25.91 10.23 17.04
CA SER A 264 -27.25 10.66 16.63
C SER A 264 -27.17 11.30 15.25
N PRO A 265 -28.16 11.13 14.36
CA PRO A 265 -28.25 11.92 13.14
C PRO A 265 -28.56 13.39 13.50
N VAL A 266 -27.52 14.16 13.78
CA VAL A 266 -27.63 15.55 14.25
C VAL A 266 -27.99 16.48 13.10
N LEU A 267 -29.28 16.57 12.78
CA LEU A 267 -29.83 17.71 12.03
C LEU A 267 -30.85 18.52 12.86
N PHE A 268 -31.29 18.04 14.03
CA PHE A 268 -32.42 18.67 14.75
C PHE A 268 -32.37 18.65 16.30
N CYS A 269 -31.19 18.61 16.93
CA CYS A 269 -31.15 18.85 18.38
C CYS A 269 -31.20 20.36 18.66
N PRO A 270 -32.23 20.89 19.35
CA PRO A 270 -32.19 22.28 19.81
C PRO A 270 -31.02 22.44 20.76
N SER A 271 -30.23 23.50 20.58
CA SER A 271 -29.14 23.86 21.50
C SER A 271 -29.72 23.95 22.92
N ARG A 272 -29.39 22.98 23.77
CA ARG A 272 -29.80 23.02 25.17
C ARG A 272 -29.09 24.20 25.84
N LEU A 273 -29.89 25.18 26.24
CA LEU A 273 -29.54 26.29 27.14
C LEU A 273 -29.06 25.76 28.49
#